data_AF-A0A0F8ZUQ8-F1
#
_entry.id   AF-A0A0F8ZUQ8-F1
#
_cell.length_a   1.000
_cell.length_b   1.000
_cell.length_c   1.000
_cell.angle_alpha   90.00
_cell.angle_beta   90.00
_cell.angle_gamma   90.00
#
_symmetry.space_group_name_H-M   'P 1'
#
loop_
_entity.id
_entity.type
_entity.pdbx_description
1 polymer ?
#
loop_
_entity_poly.entity_id
_entity_poly.type
_entity_poly.pdbx_seq_one_letter_code
_entity_poly.pdbx_strand_id
1 'polypeptide(L)'
;YCSDNPIRLENLSDYSEFQFDYLSGAIKSHLHRFPSIKNGLNEMENGILNLAKNQKFADRTTFLADILQNQALLGFGDTQYQRAIGRLKPLFSSFKPVRLSKKGKEILDNKTSYYSCIQDNNVYLGGALKYNFLYNTESDRILKL
;
A
#
# COMPACT_ATOMS: atom_id res chain seq x y z
N TYR A 1 -14.72 -3.49 11.09
CA TYR A 1 -14.45 -2.22 11.80
C TYR A 1 -14.85 -1.06 10.90
N CYS A 2 -15.73 -0.17 11.37
CA CYS A 2 -16.30 0.92 10.57
C CYS A 2 -16.19 2.29 11.25
N SER A 3 -15.32 2.43 12.26
CA SER A 3 -15.05 3.74 12.87
C SER A 3 -14.09 4.54 12.00
N ASP A 4 -14.17 5.85 12.17
CA ASP A 4 -13.37 6.89 11.54
C ASP A 4 -11.98 7.09 12.14
N ASN A 5 -11.67 6.44 13.28
CA ASN A 5 -10.41 6.64 14.01
C ASN A 5 -9.57 5.34 14.14
N PRO A 6 -8.73 5.00 13.14
CA PRO A 6 -7.97 3.76 13.08
C PRO A 6 -6.94 3.59 14.21
N ILE A 7 -6.59 4.64 14.96
CA ILE A 7 -5.71 4.57 16.13
C ILE A 7 -6.29 3.62 17.20
N ARG A 8 -7.62 3.54 17.31
CA ARG A 8 -8.27 2.58 18.23
C ARG A 8 -7.99 1.12 17.84
N LEU A 9 -7.87 0.85 16.54
CA LEU A 9 -7.59 -0.47 15.99
C LEU A 9 -6.15 -0.90 16.30
N GLU A 10 -5.22 0.04 16.21
CA GLU A 10 -3.82 -0.15 16.58
C GLU A 10 -3.65 -0.53 18.06
N ASN A 11 -4.36 0.15 18.97
CA ASN A 11 -4.31 -0.20 20.40
C ASN A 11 -4.82 -1.62 20.68
N LEU A 12 -5.72 -2.15 19.84
CA LEU A 12 -6.19 -3.52 19.95
C LEU A 12 -5.14 -4.53 19.48
N SER A 13 -4.30 -4.22 18.48
CA SER A 13 -3.25 -5.17 18.07
C SER A 13 -2.20 -5.45 19.14
N ASP A 14 -2.02 -4.53 20.10
CA ASP A 14 -1.07 -4.68 21.21
C ASP A 14 -1.60 -5.60 22.34
N TYR A 15 -2.88 -5.97 22.30
CA TYR A 15 -3.49 -6.82 23.33
C TYR A 15 -3.32 -8.31 22.98
N SER A 16 -2.54 -9.04 23.76
CA SER A 16 -2.11 -10.41 23.46
C SER A 16 -3.06 -11.52 23.98
N GLU A 17 -4.10 -11.18 24.76
CA GLU A 17 -5.00 -12.18 25.36
C GLU A 17 -6.22 -12.55 24.49
N PHE A 18 -6.27 -12.13 23.22
CA PHE A 18 -7.34 -12.58 22.34
C PHE A 18 -7.21 -14.06 22.00
N GLN A 19 -8.32 -14.81 22.06
CA GLN A 19 -8.41 -16.19 21.56
C GLN A 19 -8.44 -16.29 20.02
N PHE A 20 -7.92 -15.28 19.32
CA PHE A 20 -7.97 -15.17 17.86
C PHE A 20 -6.56 -15.03 17.28
N ASP A 21 -5.93 -16.15 16.98
CA ASP A 21 -4.53 -16.23 16.54
C ASP A 21 -4.19 -15.35 15.32
N TYR A 22 -5.15 -15.10 14.45
CA TYR A 22 -4.96 -14.33 13.21
C TYR A 22 -5.37 -12.86 13.33
N LEU A 23 -6.02 -12.44 14.43
CA LEU A 23 -6.60 -11.11 14.54
C LEU A 23 -5.53 -10.03 14.53
N SER A 24 -4.46 -10.19 15.31
CA SER A 24 -3.37 -9.21 15.37
C SER A 24 -2.71 -9.02 14.00
N GLY A 25 -2.44 -10.12 13.28
CA GLY A 25 -1.90 -10.08 11.91
C GLY A 25 -2.83 -9.41 10.91
N ALA A 26 -4.15 -9.65 11.01
CA ALA A 26 -5.15 -9.00 10.16
C ALA A 26 -5.25 -7.49 10.44
N ILE A 27 -5.17 -7.08 11.71
CA ILE A 27 -5.11 -5.67 12.11
C ILE A 27 -3.86 -5.01 11.52
N LYS A 28 -2.68 -5.62 11.71
CA LYS A 28 -1.43 -5.09 11.15
C LYS A 28 -1.51 -4.93 9.62
N SER A 29 -1.99 -5.96 8.93
CA SER A 29 -2.22 -5.92 7.47
C SER A 29 -3.20 -4.82 7.06
N HIS A 30 -4.22 -4.55 7.87
CA HIS A 30 -5.15 -3.44 7.64
C HIS A 30 -4.45 -2.07 7.79
N LEU A 31 -3.62 -1.89 8.81
CA LEU A 31 -2.89 -0.63 9.04
C LEU A 31 -1.89 -0.34 7.91
N HIS A 32 -1.27 -1.37 7.32
CA HIS A 32 -0.37 -1.23 6.17
C HIS A 32 -1.06 -0.77 4.86
N ARG A 33 -2.40 -0.71 4.82
CA ARG A 33 -3.16 -0.16 3.69
C ARG A 33 -3.17 1.37 3.68
N PHE A 34 -2.84 2.02 4.80
CA PHE A 34 -2.66 3.47 4.89
C PHE A 34 -1.33 3.88 4.24
N PRO A 35 -1.26 5.10 3.65
CA PRO A 35 -0.03 5.60 3.05
C PRO A 35 1.08 5.74 4.10
N SER A 36 2.31 5.39 3.75
CA SER A 36 3.44 5.49 4.68
C SER A 36 3.97 6.93 4.81
N ILE A 37 4.58 7.25 5.95
CA ILE A 37 5.30 8.52 6.14
C ILE A 37 6.50 8.62 5.19
N LYS A 38 7.19 7.51 4.93
CA LYS A 38 8.45 7.48 4.19
C LYS A 38 8.31 7.99 2.76
N ASN A 39 7.28 7.53 2.05
CA ASN A 39 7.13 7.86 0.63
C ASN A 39 5.69 8.09 0.16
N GLY A 40 4.71 8.09 1.07
CA GLY A 40 3.32 8.36 0.74
C GLY A 40 2.57 7.24 0.03
N LEU A 41 3.24 6.10 -0.24
CA LEU A 41 2.61 4.89 -0.77
C LEU A 41 2.27 3.93 0.36
N ASN A 42 1.21 3.14 0.19
CA ASN A 42 0.90 2.03 1.09
C ASN A 42 1.70 0.76 0.74
N GLU A 43 1.54 -0.31 1.51
CA GLU A 43 2.31 -1.55 1.31
C GLU A 43 2.06 -2.20 -0.07
N MET A 44 0.79 -2.26 -0.50
CA MET A 44 0.44 -2.78 -1.82
C MET A 44 1.11 -1.98 -2.95
N GLU A 45 1.03 -0.65 -2.90
CA GLU A 45 1.59 0.25 -3.90
C GLU A 45 3.12 0.15 -3.94
N ASN A 46 3.78 0.05 -2.78
CA ASN A 46 5.22 -0.22 -2.68
C ASN A 46 5.60 -1.59 -3.25
N GLY A 47 4.82 -2.63 -2.96
CA GLY A 47 5.03 -3.98 -3.49
C GLY A 47 5.01 -4.01 -5.02
N ILE A 48 4.04 -3.32 -5.64
CA ILE A 48 3.95 -3.18 -7.10
C ILE A 48 5.23 -2.56 -7.67
N LEU A 49 5.71 -1.45 -7.08
CA LEU A 49 6.94 -0.79 -7.54
C LEU A 49 8.18 -1.68 -7.33
N ASN A 50 8.29 -2.33 -6.19
CA ASN A 50 9.42 -3.19 -5.86
C ASN A 50 9.52 -4.38 -6.83
N LEU A 51 8.38 -5.00 -7.14
CA LEU A 51 8.34 -6.09 -8.11
C LEU A 51 8.79 -5.65 -9.50
N ALA A 52 8.31 -4.49 -9.96
CA ALA A 52 8.72 -3.90 -11.24
C ALA A 52 10.20 -3.46 -11.29
N LYS A 53 10.83 -3.20 -10.13
CA LYS A 53 12.27 -2.89 -10.03
C LYS A 53 13.12 -4.15 -10.12
N ASN A 54 12.69 -5.23 -9.47
CA ASN A 54 13.51 -6.42 -9.25
C ASN A 54 13.33 -7.50 -10.33
N GLN A 55 12.24 -7.47 -11.08
CA GLN A 55 11.94 -8.43 -12.14
C GLN A 55 11.65 -7.75 -13.47
N LYS A 56 11.74 -8.52 -14.57
CA LYS A 56 11.46 -8.04 -15.92
C LYS A 56 10.17 -8.66 -16.42
N PHE A 57 9.22 -7.81 -16.80
CA PHE A 57 7.96 -8.25 -17.39
C PHE A 57 7.84 -7.74 -18.83
N ALA A 58 7.39 -8.63 -19.72
CA ALA A 58 7.21 -8.31 -21.14
C ALA A 58 6.10 -7.28 -21.34
N ASP A 59 5.04 -7.36 -20.52
CA ASP A 59 3.88 -6.50 -20.61
C ASP A 59 3.13 -6.35 -19.28
N ARG A 60 2.06 -5.56 -19.29
CA ARG A 60 1.19 -5.35 -18.13
C ARG A 60 0.48 -6.62 -17.65
N THR A 61 0.19 -7.57 -18.55
CA THR A 61 -0.57 -8.78 -18.22
C THR A 61 0.29 -9.75 -17.43
N THR A 62 1.49 -10.01 -17.91
CA THR A 62 2.51 -10.83 -17.21
C THR A 62 2.87 -10.21 -15.86
N PHE A 63 2.97 -8.88 -15.80
CA PHE A 63 3.19 -8.18 -14.54
C PHE A 63 2.03 -8.32 -13.54
N LEU A 64 0.78 -8.18 -13.98
CA LEU A 64 -0.39 -8.34 -13.12
C LEU A 64 -0.51 -9.78 -12.59
N ALA A 65 -0.26 -10.77 -13.44
CA ALA A 65 -0.27 -12.18 -13.04
C ALA A 65 0.75 -12.46 -11.92
N ASP A 66 1.96 -11.91 -12.07
CA ASP A 66 3.01 -12.07 -11.07
C ASP A 66 2.70 -11.34 -9.76
N ILE A 67 2.11 -10.13 -9.82
CA ILE A 67 1.62 -9.43 -8.62
C ILE A 67 0.60 -10.27 -7.85
N LEU A 68 -0.34 -10.92 -8.55
CA LEU A 68 -1.38 -11.73 -7.91
C LEU A 68 -0.83 -13.00 -7.26
N GLN A 69 0.23 -13.58 -7.82
CA GLN A 69 0.91 -14.75 -7.25
C GLN A 69 1.80 -14.39 -6.06
N ASN A 70 2.42 -13.21 -6.09
CA ASN A 70 3.36 -12.73 -5.07
C ASN A 70 2.73 -11.75 -4.07
N GLN A 71 1.40 -11.62 -4.03
CA GLN A 71 0.76 -10.71 -3.10
C GLN A 71 0.92 -11.19 -1.65
N ALA A 72 1.20 -10.25 -0.74
CA ALA A 72 1.15 -10.50 0.69
C ALA A 72 -0.31 -10.75 1.16
N LEU A 73 -0.48 -10.93 2.47
CA LEU A 73 -1.75 -11.26 3.14
C LEU A 73 -2.76 -10.07 3.17
N LEU A 74 -2.88 -9.34 2.07
CA LEU A 74 -3.75 -8.17 1.91
C LEU A 74 -5.09 -8.52 1.24
N GLY A 75 -5.17 -9.67 0.56
CA GLY A 75 -6.41 -10.21 -0.02
C GLY A 75 -6.97 -9.37 -1.17
N PHE A 76 -6.11 -8.77 -1.99
CA PHE A 76 -6.53 -7.94 -3.11
C PHE A 76 -6.77 -8.78 -4.38
N GLY A 77 -7.89 -8.50 -5.06
CA GLY A 77 -8.22 -9.08 -6.35
C GLY A 77 -7.56 -8.36 -7.53
N ASP A 78 -7.66 -8.98 -8.69
CA ASP A 78 -7.16 -8.48 -9.98
C ASP A 78 -7.58 -7.04 -10.28
N THR A 79 -8.87 -6.72 -10.10
CA THR A 79 -9.46 -5.41 -10.39
C THR A 79 -8.88 -4.34 -9.47
N GLN A 80 -8.61 -4.68 -8.21
CA GLN A 80 -8.00 -3.75 -7.25
C GLN A 80 -6.56 -3.44 -7.63
N TYR A 81 -5.79 -4.46 -8.02
CA TYR A 81 -4.43 -4.27 -8.55
C TYR A 81 -4.40 -3.49 -9.87
N GLN A 82 -5.32 -3.77 -10.79
CA GLN A 82 -5.42 -3.00 -12.05
C GLN A 82 -5.67 -1.52 -11.79
N ARG A 83 -6.57 -1.19 -10.85
CA ARG A 83 -6.82 0.20 -10.41
C ARG A 83 -5.59 0.82 -9.76
N ALA A 84 -4.90 0.09 -8.89
CA ALA A 84 -3.65 0.56 -8.26
C ALA A 84 -2.56 0.86 -9.31
N ILE A 85 -2.31 -0.06 -10.24
CA ILE A 85 -1.38 0.15 -11.36
C ILE A 85 -1.79 1.38 -12.20
N GLY A 86 -3.10 1.58 -12.41
CA GLY A 86 -3.62 2.76 -13.09
C GLY A 86 -3.24 4.07 -12.39
N ARG A 87 -3.40 4.14 -11.06
CA ARG A 87 -3.03 5.31 -10.24
C ARG A 87 -1.52 5.52 -10.17
N LEU A 88 -0.75 4.43 -10.23
CA LEU A 88 0.72 4.44 -10.24
C LEU A 88 1.32 4.69 -11.63
N LYS A 89 0.51 4.79 -12.70
CA LYS A 89 1.00 4.97 -14.08
C LYS A 89 2.07 6.06 -14.24
N PRO A 90 2.02 7.24 -13.58
CA PRO A 90 3.08 8.25 -13.68
C PRO A 90 4.45 7.81 -13.13
N LEU A 91 4.49 6.74 -12.34
CA LEU A 91 5.70 6.15 -11.76
C LEU A 91 6.34 5.09 -12.68
N PHE A 92 5.73 4.82 -13.83
CA PHE A 92 6.23 3.91 -14.85
C PHE A 92 6.58 4.68 -16.13
N SER A 93 7.68 4.32 -16.77
CA SER A 93 8.07 4.87 -18.08
C SER A 93 7.50 4.04 -19.23
N SER A 94 7.22 2.75 -19.00
CA SER A 94 6.60 1.85 -19.99
C SER A 94 5.92 0.68 -19.28
N PHE A 95 4.92 0.10 -19.95
CA PHE A 95 4.29 -1.18 -19.60
C PHE A 95 4.50 -2.25 -20.68
N LYS A 96 5.40 -2.00 -21.64
CA LYS A 96 5.81 -2.96 -22.68
C LYS A 96 7.22 -2.62 -23.18
N PRO A 97 8.29 -3.13 -22.57
CA PRO A 97 8.31 -3.89 -21.31
C PRO A 97 8.01 -3.01 -20.09
N VAL A 98 7.64 -3.62 -18.97
CA VAL A 98 7.36 -2.90 -17.72
C VAL A 98 8.65 -2.29 -17.17
N ARG A 99 8.65 -0.98 -16.95
CA ARG A 99 9.81 -0.23 -16.42
C ARG A 99 9.37 0.92 -15.53
N LEU A 100 10.00 1.06 -14.38
CA LEU A 100 9.85 2.24 -13.52
C LEU A 100 10.48 3.48 -14.16
N SER A 101 9.82 4.61 -14.00
CA SER A 101 10.39 5.92 -14.31
C SER A 101 11.46 6.31 -13.29
N LYS A 102 12.25 7.34 -13.58
CA LYS A 102 13.21 7.90 -12.61
C LYS A 102 12.50 8.30 -11.30
N LYS A 103 11.37 9.01 -11.42
CA LYS A 103 10.52 9.39 -10.29
C LYS A 103 10.03 8.17 -9.50
N GLY A 104 9.56 7.12 -10.18
CA GLY A 104 9.13 5.89 -9.53
C GLY A 104 10.23 5.22 -8.70
N LYS A 105 11.47 5.22 -9.21
CA LYS A 105 12.64 4.71 -8.46
C LYS A 105 12.97 5.58 -7.25
N GLU A 106 12.94 6.90 -7.39
CA GLU A 106 13.23 7.84 -6.30
C GLU A 106 12.21 7.74 -5.16
N ILE A 107 10.92 7.56 -5.47
CA ILE A 107 9.86 7.33 -4.48
C ILE A 107 10.07 5.98 -3.78
N LEU A 108 10.35 4.92 -4.54
CA LEU A 108 10.62 3.59 -3.95
C LEU A 108 11.87 3.60 -3.05
N ASP A 109 12.89 4.39 -3.40
CA ASP A 109 14.10 4.58 -2.60
C ASP A 109 13.90 5.58 -1.44
N ASN A 110 12.67 6.02 -1.16
CA ASN A 110 12.30 6.99 -0.11
C ASN A 110 13.00 8.36 -0.22
N LYS A 111 13.43 8.77 -1.43
CA LYS A 111 14.06 10.07 -1.66
C LYS A 111 13.06 11.21 -1.73
N THR A 112 11.81 10.89 -2.03
CA THR A 112 10.69 11.84 -2.11
C THR A 112 9.37 11.12 -1.85
N SER A 113 8.32 11.88 -1.54
CA SER A 113 7.00 11.36 -1.26
C SER A 113 6.06 11.55 -2.45
N TYR A 114 5.26 10.53 -2.75
CA TYR A 114 4.20 10.59 -3.75
C TYR A 114 2.83 10.96 -3.16
N TYR A 115 2.77 11.21 -1.84
CA TYR A 115 1.54 11.44 -1.10
C TYR A 115 0.63 12.49 -1.76
N SER A 116 1.16 13.67 -2.04
CA SER A 116 0.40 14.79 -2.63
C SER A 116 -0.14 14.49 -4.02
N CYS A 117 0.49 13.58 -4.76
CA CYS A 117 0.08 13.16 -6.10
C CYS A 117 -0.98 12.06 -6.08
N ILE A 118 -0.99 11.22 -5.03
CA ILE A 118 -1.85 10.03 -4.96
C ILE A 118 -3.05 10.19 -4.04
N GLN A 119 -3.04 11.17 -3.13
CA GLN A 119 -4.12 11.41 -2.19
C GLN A 119 -5.47 11.64 -2.89
N ASP A 120 -6.53 11.16 -2.24
CA ASP A 120 -7.92 11.29 -2.70
C ASP A 120 -8.85 11.42 -1.49
N ASN A 121 -9.55 12.56 -1.41
CA ASN A 121 -10.38 12.92 -0.25
C ASN A 121 -11.63 12.04 -0.09
N ASN A 122 -11.92 11.13 -1.03
CA ASN A 122 -13.12 10.29 -1.01
C ASN A 122 -12.81 8.79 -0.86
N VAL A 123 -11.58 8.43 -0.46
CA VAL A 123 -11.19 7.04 -0.25
C VAL A 123 -11.24 6.68 1.23
N TYR A 124 -12.03 5.66 1.54
CA TYR A 124 -12.20 5.17 2.91
C TYR A 124 -11.54 3.80 3.12
N LEU A 125 -11.02 3.59 4.32
CA LEU A 125 -10.62 2.29 4.84
C LEU A 125 -11.42 2.01 6.11
N GLY A 126 -12.43 1.14 5.99
CA GLY A 126 -13.47 1.05 7.03
C GLY A 126 -14.28 2.35 7.05
N GLY A 127 -14.33 3.02 8.20
CA GLY A 127 -14.95 4.34 8.34
C GLY A 127 -13.98 5.52 8.23
N ALA A 128 -12.67 5.26 8.12
CA ALA A 128 -11.64 6.29 8.17
C ALA A 128 -11.28 6.80 6.78
N LEU A 129 -11.15 8.12 6.63
CA LEU A 129 -10.59 8.74 5.42
C LEU A 129 -9.12 8.35 5.28
N LYS A 130 -8.79 7.57 4.23
CA LYS A 130 -7.47 6.96 4.03
C LYS A 130 -6.33 7.98 4.11
N TYR A 131 -6.52 9.15 3.53
CA TYR A 131 -5.51 10.22 3.42
C TYR A 131 -5.67 11.29 4.51
N ASN A 132 -6.31 10.97 5.63
CA ASN A 132 -6.19 11.76 6.86
C ASN A 132 -5.22 11.13 7.85
N PHE A 133 -4.61 10.00 7.47
CA PHE A 133 -3.74 9.22 8.32
C PHE A 133 -2.50 8.75 7.54
N LEU A 134 -1.37 8.68 8.23
CA LEU A 134 -0.13 8.11 7.72
C LEU A 134 0.31 6.94 8.61
N TYR A 135 0.88 5.91 8.01
CA TYR A 135 1.50 4.81 8.74
C TYR A 135 3.01 5.04 8.91
N ASN A 136 3.48 5.00 10.16
CA ASN A 136 4.87 5.01 10.51
C ASN A 136 5.41 3.57 10.55
N THR A 137 6.14 3.18 9.51
CA THR A 137 6.76 1.85 9.40
C THR A 137 7.92 1.60 10.37
N GLU A 138 8.39 2.62 11.10
CA GLU A 138 9.49 2.47 12.07
C GLU A 138 8.97 2.19 13.49
N SER A 139 7.87 2.85 13.85
CA SER A 139 7.21 2.62 15.15
C SER A 139 6.03 1.64 15.07
N ASP A 140 5.64 1.21 13.86
CA ASP A 140 4.41 0.46 13.57
C ASP A 140 3.13 1.18 14.04
N ARG A 141 3.10 2.52 13.97
CA ARG A 141 1.99 3.37 14.45
C ARG A 141 1.32 4.20 13.35
N ILE A 142 0.02 4.45 13.46
CA ILE A 142 -0.75 5.39 12.66
C ILE A 142 -0.67 6.80 13.28
N LEU A 143 -0.42 7.79 12.44
CA LEU A 143 -0.48 9.21 12.77
C LEU A 143 -1.66 9.85 12.04
N LYS A 144 -2.29 10.83 12.69
CA LYS A 144 -3.29 11.69 12.06
C LYS A 144 -2.61 12.94 11.49
N LEU A 145 -3.01 13.33 10.28
CA LEU A 145 -2.59 14.57 9.63
C LEU A 145 -3.38 15.79 10.11
#